data_AF-A0A6M3M9R4-F1
#
_entry.id   AF-A0A6M3M9R4-F1
#
_cell.length_a   1.000
_cell.length_b   1.000
_cell.length_c   1.000
_cell.angle_alpha   90.00
_cell.angle_beta   90.00
_cell.angle_gamma   90.00
#
_symmetry.space_group_name_H-M   'P 1'
#
loop_
_entity.id
_entity.type
_entity.pdbx_description
1 polymer ?
#
loop_
_entity_poly.entity_id
_entity_poly.type
_entity_poly.pdbx_seq_one_letter_code
_entity_poly.pdbx_strand_id
1 'polypeptide(L)'
;MSEVLTGRKFSEEAKRKMADLWRDEEYVQHVIAGFHRKPTEPEQKIISVCRENNFPFNYCGDGSFMVDILNPDFISTDGSKKIIEVFGRAFHDPDVSFFKVSWHRQYWGRKAYLSQLGYDCLIIWDDELRNERAVVERIRDFIG
;
A
#
# COMPACT_ATOMS: atom_id res chain seq x y z
N MET A 1 13.84 -13.66 -8.91
CA MET A 1 14.33 -12.70 -7.90
C MET A 1 14.00 -11.30 -8.39
N SER A 2 12.92 -10.67 -7.90
CA SER A 2 12.60 -9.29 -8.28
C SER A 2 13.48 -8.33 -7.48
N GLU A 3 14.25 -7.49 -8.17
CA GLU A 3 14.88 -6.32 -7.57
C GLU A 3 13.80 -5.46 -6.92
N VAL A 4 13.85 -5.29 -5.59
CA VAL A 4 13.04 -4.30 -4.90
C VAL A 4 13.52 -2.94 -5.38
N LEU A 5 12.74 -2.27 -6.21
CA LEU A 5 13.02 -0.89 -6.62
C LEU A 5 13.17 -0.05 -5.34
N THR A 6 14.36 0.51 -5.12
CA THR A 6 14.59 1.41 -3.99
C THR A 6 13.99 2.76 -4.34
N GLY A 7 13.10 3.29 -3.49
CA GLY A 7 12.47 4.59 -3.71
C GLY A 7 13.51 5.71 -3.89
N ARG A 8 13.16 6.73 -4.68
CA ARG A 8 14.04 7.90 -4.86
C ARG A 8 14.24 8.60 -3.51
N LYS A 9 15.49 8.74 -3.08
CA LYS A 9 15.83 9.55 -1.90
C LYS A 9 15.71 11.04 -2.24
N PHE A 10 14.97 11.79 -1.42
CA PHE A 10 14.87 13.24 -1.57
C PHE A 10 16.17 13.93 -1.14
N SER A 11 16.58 14.95 -1.88
CA SER A 11 17.69 15.83 -1.49
C SER A 11 17.31 16.65 -0.25
N GLU A 12 18.31 17.11 0.51
CA GLU A 12 18.08 17.99 1.67
C GLU A 12 17.32 19.28 1.29
N GLU A 13 17.58 19.81 0.09
CA GLU A 13 16.86 20.97 -0.43
C GLU A 13 15.37 20.66 -0.67
N ALA A 14 15.05 19.50 -1.24
CA ALA A 14 13.67 19.07 -1.44
C ALA A 14 12.95 18.86 -0.10
N LYS A 15 13.64 18.29 0.91
CA LYS A 15 13.10 18.15 2.27
C LYS A 15 12.77 19.50 2.89
N ARG A 16 13.67 20.49 2.75
CA ARG A 16 13.45 21.85 3.27
C ARG A 16 12.26 22.54 2.60
N LYS A 17 12.18 22.50 1.27
CA LYS A 17 11.03 23.06 0.51
C LYS A 17 9.71 22.41 0.93
N MET A 18 9.72 21.09 1.11
CA MET A 18 8.54 20.38 1.62
C MET A 18 8.17 20.88 3.02
N ALA A 19 9.14 20.99 3.94
CA ALA A 19 8.89 21.50 5.29
C ALA A 19 8.29 22.91 5.31
N ASP A 20 8.67 23.78 4.36
CA ASP A 20 8.07 25.11 4.22
C ASP A 20 6.61 25.03 3.73
N LEU A 21 6.28 24.13 2.81
CA LEU A 21 4.89 23.90 2.38
C LEU A 21 3.98 23.41 3.52
N TRP A 22 4.50 22.57 4.43
CA TRP A 22 3.75 22.10 5.61
C TRP A 22 3.44 23.21 6.64
N ARG A 23 3.96 24.43 6.46
CA ARG A 23 3.60 25.60 7.27
C ARG A 23 2.42 26.40 6.68
N ASP A 24 2.08 26.16 5.42
CA ASP A 24 0.94 26.78 4.76
C ASP A 24 -0.34 26.01 5.11
N GLU A 25 -1.26 26.67 5.81
CA GLU A 25 -2.49 26.05 6.30
C GLU A 25 -3.41 25.59 5.15
N GLU A 26 -3.50 26.35 4.06
CA GLU A 26 -4.34 25.98 2.91
C GLU A 26 -3.79 24.74 2.22
N TYR A 27 -2.46 24.69 2.04
CA TYR A 27 -1.78 23.51 1.51
C TYR A 27 -2.02 22.29 2.38
N VAL A 28 -1.85 22.43 3.70
CA VAL A 28 -2.04 21.33 4.66
C VAL A 28 -3.48 20.84 4.65
N GLN A 29 -4.48 21.73 4.67
CA GLN A 29 -5.89 21.35 4.61
C GLN A 29 -6.22 20.58 3.32
N HIS A 30 -5.69 21.03 2.18
CA HIS A 30 -5.88 20.36 0.90
C HIS A 30 -5.26 18.95 0.87
N VAL A 31 -4.03 18.81 1.38
CA VAL A 31 -3.34 17.52 1.47
C VAL A 31 -4.04 16.55 2.42
N ILE A 32 -4.48 17.03 3.59
CA ILE A 32 -5.23 16.22 4.57
C ILE A 32 -6.55 15.73 3.99
N ALA A 33 -7.29 16.58 3.25
CA ALA A 33 -8.51 16.16 2.58
C ALA A 33 -8.23 15.02 1.57
N GLY A 34 -7.10 15.08 0.87
CA GLY A 34 -6.64 14.02 -0.03
C GLY A 34 -6.39 12.68 0.68
N PHE A 35 -5.81 12.68 1.89
CA PHE A 35 -5.53 11.45 2.63
C PHE A 35 -6.76 10.68 3.08
N HIS A 36 -7.91 11.34 3.22
CA HIS A 36 -9.17 10.70 3.61
C HIS A 36 -9.95 10.15 2.42
N ARG A 37 -9.52 10.43 1.18
CA ARG A 37 -10.21 9.95 -0.01
C ARG A 37 -9.87 8.48 -0.26
N LYS A 38 -10.88 7.62 -0.08
CA LYS A 38 -10.80 6.17 -0.32
C LYS A 38 -11.84 5.75 -1.38
N PRO A 39 -11.54 4.76 -2.25
CA PRO A 39 -10.22 4.16 -2.46
C PRO A 39 -9.23 5.18 -3.05
N THR A 40 -7.95 5.03 -2.70
CA THR A 40 -6.84 5.82 -3.28
C THR A 40 -6.61 5.48 -4.76
N GLU A 41 -5.91 6.30 -5.52
CA GLU A 41 -5.61 5.98 -6.93
C GLU A 41 -4.84 4.64 -7.10
N PRO A 42 -3.82 4.32 -6.28
CA PRO A 42 -3.19 3.00 -6.29
C PRO A 42 -4.17 1.84 -6.02
N GLU A 43 -5.06 1.99 -5.03
CA GLU A 43 -6.09 0.98 -4.73
C GLU A 43 -7.08 0.83 -5.90
N GLN A 44 -7.52 1.92 -6.52
CA GLN A 44 -8.39 1.88 -7.70
C GLN A 44 -7.77 1.10 -8.86
N LYS A 45 -6.46 1.20 -9.06
CA LYS A 45 -5.74 0.40 -10.07
C LYS A 45 -5.79 -1.08 -9.74
N ILE A 46 -5.57 -1.46 -8.49
CA ILE A 46 -5.67 -2.87 -8.08
C ILE A 46 -7.11 -3.39 -8.19
N ILE A 47 -8.13 -2.58 -7.86
CA ILE A 47 -9.53 -2.93 -8.10
C ILE A 47 -9.76 -3.28 -9.58
N SER A 48 -9.30 -2.43 -10.50
CA SER A 48 -9.41 -2.68 -11.94
C SER A 48 -8.67 -3.95 -12.36
N VAL A 49 -7.42 -4.13 -11.91
CA VAL A 49 -6.62 -5.33 -12.19
C VAL A 49 -7.34 -6.61 -11.73
N CYS A 50 -7.87 -6.62 -10.51
CA CYS A 50 -8.60 -7.78 -9.98
C CYS A 50 -9.86 -8.05 -10.78
N ARG A 51 -10.64 -7.02 -11.11
CA ARG A 51 -11.87 -7.15 -11.90
C ARG A 51 -11.59 -7.68 -13.32
N GLU A 52 -10.60 -7.12 -14.00
CA GLU A 52 -10.29 -7.44 -15.40
C GLU A 52 -9.69 -8.83 -15.57
N ASN A 53 -8.99 -9.33 -14.55
CA ASN A 53 -8.38 -10.66 -14.54
C ASN A 53 -9.21 -11.70 -13.77
N ASN A 54 -10.38 -11.34 -13.26
CA ASN A 54 -11.23 -12.18 -12.40
C ASN A 54 -10.47 -12.77 -11.19
N PHE A 55 -9.59 -11.98 -10.57
CA PHE A 55 -8.92 -12.40 -9.34
C PHE A 55 -9.88 -12.36 -8.15
N PRO A 56 -9.81 -13.34 -7.23
CA PRO A 56 -10.75 -13.49 -6.13
C PRO A 56 -10.40 -12.57 -4.97
N PHE A 57 -10.38 -11.25 -5.20
CA PHE A 57 -10.09 -10.23 -4.19
C PHE A 57 -11.12 -9.11 -4.24
N ASN A 58 -11.63 -8.73 -3.07
CA ASN A 58 -12.47 -7.55 -2.90
C ASN A 58 -11.71 -6.48 -2.13
N TYR A 59 -11.95 -5.22 -2.50
CA TYR A 59 -11.49 -4.07 -1.75
C TYR A 59 -12.24 -3.94 -0.42
N CYS A 60 -11.51 -3.71 0.67
CA CYS A 60 -12.05 -3.43 1.99
C CYS A 60 -11.28 -2.34 2.76
N GLY A 61 -10.34 -1.64 2.10
CA GLY A 61 -9.55 -0.54 2.67
C GLY A 61 -10.34 0.70 3.09
N ASP A 62 -11.68 0.66 3.01
CA ASP A 62 -12.62 1.62 3.56
C ASP A 62 -13.02 1.34 5.01
N GLY A 63 -12.59 0.20 5.58
CA GLY A 63 -12.90 -0.20 6.95
C GLY A 63 -14.09 -1.14 7.07
N SER A 64 -14.59 -1.65 5.95
CA SER A 64 -15.64 -2.67 5.93
C SER A 64 -15.19 -4.03 6.52
N PHE A 65 -13.87 -4.27 6.62
CA PHE A 65 -13.30 -5.49 7.15
C PHE A 65 -12.07 -5.22 8.02
N MET A 66 -11.93 -5.97 9.11
CA MET A 66 -10.82 -5.85 10.06
C MET A 66 -10.22 -7.22 10.35
N VAL A 67 -8.89 -7.28 10.38
CA VAL A 67 -8.10 -8.41 10.88
C VAL A 67 -7.39 -7.94 12.14
N ASP A 68 -7.99 -8.29 13.28
CA ASP A 68 -7.58 -7.75 14.58
C ASP A 68 -7.61 -6.19 14.56
N ILE A 69 -6.51 -5.51 14.83
CA ILE A 69 -6.42 -4.03 14.78
C ILE A 69 -6.08 -3.47 13.39
N LEU A 70 -5.96 -4.33 12.36
CA LEU A 70 -5.56 -3.94 11.03
C LEU A 70 -6.75 -3.93 10.06
N ASN A 71 -6.80 -2.91 9.21
CA ASN A 71 -7.68 -2.84 8.05
C ASN A 71 -6.85 -3.15 6.79
N PRO A 72 -7.02 -4.32 6.16
CA PRO A 72 -6.35 -4.63 4.90
C PRO A 72 -6.98 -3.88 3.72
N ASP A 73 -6.20 -3.61 2.68
CA ASP A 73 -6.75 -2.95 1.48
C ASP A 73 -7.65 -3.90 0.68
N PHE A 74 -7.26 -5.18 0.60
CA PHE A 74 -8.00 -6.22 -0.11
C PHE A 74 -7.97 -7.55 0.64
N ILE A 75 -9.09 -8.28 0.57
CA ILE A 75 -9.25 -9.61 1.15
C ILE A 75 -9.72 -10.60 0.09
N SER A 76 -9.22 -11.83 0.16
CA SER A 76 -9.64 -12.89 -0.75
C SER A 76 -11.10 -13.30 -0.54
N THR A 77 -11.79 -13.65 -1.63
CA THR A 77 -13.21 -14.04 -1.65
C THR A 77 -13.44 -15.53 -1.87
N ASP A 78 -12.39 -16.31 -2.15
CA ASP A 78 -12.48 -17.76 -2.41
C ASP A 78 -12.36 -18.62 -1.14
N GLY A 79 -12.28 -17.98 0.03
CA GLY A 79 -12.10 -18.64 1.33
C GLY A 79 -10.64 -18.86 1.71
N SER A 80 -9.68 -18.53 0.83
CA SER A 80 -8.28 -18.50 1.19
C SER A 80 -7.97 -17.34 2.15
N LYS A 81 -7.04 -17.55 3.08
CA LYS A 81 -6.57 -16.50 3.98
C LYS A 81 -5.48 -15.67 3.31
N LYS A 82 -5.84 -14.94 2.26
CA LYS A 82 -4.92 -14.11 1.46
C LYS A 82 -5.34 -12.64 1.47
N ILE A 83 -4.37 -11.76 1.65
CA ILE A 83 -4.54 -10.30 1.70
C ILE A 83 -3.59 -9.65 0.69
N ILE A 84 -4.06 -8.59 0.04
CA ILE A 84 -3.21 -7.68 -0.74
C ILE A 84 -3.20 -6.32 -0.05
N GLU A 85 -2.02 -5.74 0.11
CA GLU A 85 -1.80 -4.38 0.65
C GLU A 85 -1.08 -3.52 -0.39
N VAL A 86 -1.51 -2.27 -0.52
CA VAL A 86 -0.97 -1.28 -1.46
C VAL A 86 -0.13 -0.26 -0.70
N PHE A 87 1.19 -0.40 -0.77
CA PHE A 87 2.11 0.42 0.01
C PHE A 87 2.61 1.62 -0.78
N GLY A 88 2.35 2.83 -0.26
CA GLY A 88 3.08 4.03 -0.67
C GLY A 88 4.43 4.15 0.04
N ARG A 89 5.51 4.41 -0.71
CA ARG A 89 6.89 4.55 -0.16
C ARG A 89 6.98 5.56 0.97
N ALA A 90 6.39 6.74 0.79
CA ALA A 90 6.41 7.81 1.79
C ALA A 90 5.76 7.43 3.15
N PHE A 91 4.92 6.38 3.18
CA PHE A 91 4.16 5.98 4.37
C PHE A 91 4.63 4.67 5.01
N HIS A 92 5.30 3.81 4.24
CA HIS A 92 5.63 2.44 4.68
C HIS A 92 7.12 2.10 4.58
N ASP A 93 7.90 2.88 3.83
CA ASP A 93 9.34 2.67 3.68
C ASP A 93 10.11 3.53 4.70
N PRO A 94 10.79 2.94 5.69
CA PRO A 94 11.51 3.70 6.72
C PRO A 94 12.69 4.51 6.16
N ASP A 95 13.22 4.17 4.98
CA ASP A 95 14.35 4.87 4.37
C ASP A 95 13.91 6.10 3.55
N VAL A 96 12.62 6.18 3.22
CA VAL A 96 12.05 7.24 2.36
C VAL A 96 11.00 8.08 3.09
N SER A 97 10.36 7.53 4.13
CA SER A 97 9.30 8.22 4.86
C SER A 97 9.80 9.47 5.57
N PHE A 98 8.94 10.49 5.60
CA PHE A 98 9.17 11.71 6.38
C PHE A 98 8.87 11.52 7.88
N PHE A 99 8.26 10.40 8.27
CA PHE A 99 7.86 10.10 9.64
C PHE A 99 8.38 8.73 10.09
N LYS A 100 8.42 8.52 11.41
CA LYS A 100 8.78 7.20 11.95
C LYS A 100 7.69 6.19 11.60
N VAL A 101 8.05 5.20 10.77
CA VAL A 101 7.16 4.10 10.40
C VAL A 101 7.21 3.01 11.48
N SER A 102 6.06 2.72 12.11
CA SER A 102 5.95 1.61 13.08
C SER A 102 6.23 0.26 12.41
N TRP A 103 6.78 -0.70 13.17
CA TRP A 103 7.22 -1.98 12.61
C TRP A 103 6.11 -2.72 11.83
N HIS A 104 4.89 -2.80 12.36
CA HIS A 104 3.75 -3.46 11.70
C HIS A 104 3.25 -2.76 10.43
N ARG A 105 3.71 -1.53 10.15
CA ARG A 105 3.44 -0.80 8.90
C ARG A 105 4.57 -0.95 7.89
N GLN A 106 5.72 -1.50 8.29
CA GLN A 106 6.82 -1.78 7.37
C GLN A 106 6.57 -3.12 6.65
N TYR A 107 7.22 -3.31 5.50
CA TYR A 107 7.06 -4.49 4.66
C TYR A 107 7.10 -5.82 5.42
N TRP A 108 8.19 -6.07 6.16
CA TRP A 108 8.37 -7.32 6.88
C TRP A 108 7.46 -7.45 8.09
N GLY A 109 7.25 -6.36 8.83
CA GLY A 109 6.41 -6.39 10.02
C GLY A 109 4.94 -6.59 9.70
N ARG A 110 4.43 -5.98 8.62
CA ARG A 110 3.06 -6.21 8.14
C ARG A 110 2.84 -7.68 7.77
N LYS A 111 3.73 -8.25 6.96
CA LYS A 111 3.66 -9.67 6.56
C LYS A 111 3.75 -10.60 7.77
N ALA A 112 4.67 -10.35 8.69
CA ALA A 112 4.85 -11.17 9.88
C ALA A 112 3.61 -11.12 10.80
N TYR A 113 3.04 -9.92 11.02
CA TYR A 113 1.84 -9.76 11.84
C TYR A 113 0.63 -10.49 11.26
N LEU A 114 0.36 -10.30 9.97
CA LEU A 114 -0.75 -11.00 9.29
C LEU A 114 -0.54 -12.52 9.26
N SER A 115 0.71 -12.98 9.08
CA SER A 115 1.06 -14.40 9.11
C SER A 115 0.79 -15.04 10.47
N GLN A 116 1.05 -14.33 11.57
CA GLN A 116 0.69 -14.79 12.93
C GLN A 116 -0.83 -14.98 13.11
N LEU A 117 -1.63 -14.25 12.34
CA LEU A 117 -3.09 -14.38 12.30
C LEU A 117 -3.59 -15.40 11.25
N GLY A 118 -2.67 -16.08 10.59
CA GLY A 118 -2.93 -17.11 9.59
C GLY A 118 -3.22 -16.58 8.19
N TYR A 119 -2.88 -15.32 7.90
CA TYR A 119 -3.02 -14.72 6.57
C TYR A 119 -1.70 -14.65 5.83
N ASP A 120 -1.70 -15.07 4.58
CA ASP A 120 -0.66 -14.73 3.62
C ASP A 120 -0.90 -13.29 3.13
N CYS A 121 0.17 -12.50 3.03
CA CYS A 121 0.07 -11.10 2.61
C CYS A 121 1.00 -10.82 1.41
N LEU A 122 0.42 -10.35 0.32
CA LEU A 122 1.12 -9.77 -0.82
C LEU A 122 1.15 -8.25 -0.66
N ILE A 123 2.33 -7.66 -0.66
CA ILE A 123 2.51 -6.20 -0.67
C ILE A 123 2.88 -5.80 -2.08
N ILE A 124 2.14 -4.84 -2.63
CA ILE A 124 2.41 -4.19 -3.91
C ILE A 124 2.74 -2.73 -3.62
N TRP A 125 3.94 -2.29 -3.99
CA TRP A 125 4.30 -0.89 -3.84
C TRP A 125 3.65 -0.03 -4.94
N ASP A 126 3.30 1.21 -4.61
CA ASP A 126 2.67 2.16 -5.53
C ASP A 126 3.47 2.39 -6.82
N ASP A 127 4.80 2.34 -6.73
CA ASP A 127 5.69 2.48 -7.88
C ASP A 127 5.69 1.26 -8.82
N GLU A 128 5.33 0.08 -8.33
CA GLU A 128 5.20 -1.15 -9.14
C GLU A 128 3.98 -1.09 -10.06
N LEU A 129 2.95 -0.32 -9.71
CA LEU A 129 1.74 -0.12 -10.51
C LEU A 129 1.99 0.58 -11.85
N ARG A 130 3.22 1.05 -12.11
CA ARG A 130 3.65 1.53 -13.43
C ARG A 130 3.80 0.40 -14.45
N ASN A 131 3.99 -0.84 -13.97
CA ASN A 131 4.07 -2.03 -14.79
C ASN A 131 2.94 -2.99 -14.41
N GLU A 132 1.74 -2.69 -14.91
CA GLU A 132 0.52 -3.46 -14.62
C GLU A 132 0.69 -4.95 -14.93
N ARG A 133 1.35 -5.30 -16.04
CA ARG A 133 1.62 -6.70 -16.40
C ARG A 133 2.39 -7.43 -15.30
N ALA A 134 3.44 -6.82 -14.75
CA ALA A 134 4.21 -7.42 -13.66
C ALA A 134 3.36 -7.58 -12.40
N VAL A 135 2.45 -6.63 -12.13
CA VAL A 135 1.51 -6.74 -11.00
C VAL A 135 0.53 -7.90 -11.18
N VAL A 136 -0.04 -8.05 -12.39
CA VAL A 136 -0.91 -9.19 -12.74
C VAL A 136 -0.19 -10.52 -12.53
N GLU A 137 1.05 -10.64 -13.00
CA GLU A 137 1.86 -11.84 -12.82
C GLU A 137 2.10 -12.14 -11.33
N ARG A 138 2.45 -11.12 -10.52
CA ARG A 138 2.63 -11.28 -9.07
C ARG A 138 1.36 -11.70 -8.33
N ILE A 139 0.20 -11.14 -8.68
CA ILE A 139 -1.08 -11.54 -8.06
C ILE A 139 -1.43 -12.97 -8.46
N ARG A 140 -1.23 -13.33 -9.73
CA ARG A 140 -1.47 -14.70 -10.21
C ARG A 140 -0.59 -15.71 -9.46
N ASP A 141 0.71 -15.46 -9.37
CA ASP A 141 1.65 -16.31 -8.64
C ASP A 141 1.29 -16.42 -7.14
N PHE A 142 0.71 -15.36 -6.58
CA PHE A 142 0.29 -15.34 -5.17
C PHE A 142 -0.96 -16.17 -4.91
N ILE A 143 -1.88 -16.26 -5.88
CA ILE A 143 -3.08 -17.09 -5.78
C ILE A 143 -2.70 -18.57 -5.87
N GLY A 144 -1.79 -18.93 -6.78
CA GLY A 144 -1.37 -20.31 -7.06
C GLY A 144 -1.89 -20.81 -8.40
#